data_AF-A0AAP5JR49-F1
#
_entry.id   AF-A0AAP5JR49-F1
#
_cell.length_a   1.000
_cell.length_b   1.000
_cell.length_c   1.000
_cell.angle_alpha   90.00
_cell.angle_beta   90.00
_cell.angle_gamma   90.00
#
_symmetry.space_group_name_H-M   'P 1'
#
loop_
_entity.id
_entity.type
_entity.pdbx_description
1 polymer ?
#
loop_
_entity_poly.entity_id
_entity_poly.type
_entity_poly.pdbx_seq_one_letter_code
_entity_poly.pdbx_strand_id
1 'polypeptide(L)' 'MTRKQYDLNFKKMIVAKGKEIGNMTAIARQHELDPKMVLRWGIWISWMGQA' A
#
# COMPACT_ATOMS: atom_id res chain seq x y z
N MET A 1 20.46 -4.74 7.34
CA MET A 1 19.06 -4.28 7.44
C MET A 1 18.21 -5.13 6.51
N THR A 2 17.51 -6.13 7.03
CA THR A 2 16.65 -7.02 6.23
C THR A 2 15.40 -6.25 5.83
N ARG A 3 15.19 -6.05 4.53
CA ARG A 3 14.01 -5.36 4.01
C ARG A 3 12.78 -6.21 4.35
N LYS A 4 11.89 -5.71 5.22
CA LYS A 4 10.60 -6.39 5.50
C LYS A 4 9.89 -6.62 4.17
N GLN A 5 9.74 -7.87 3.77
CA GLN A 5 8.98 -8.25 2.59
C GLN A 5 7.52 -8.39 3.01
N TYR A 6 6.65 -7.62 2.35
CA TYR A 6 5.21 -7.70 2.56
C TYR A 6 4.58 -8.49 1.42
N ASP A 7 3.63 -9.35 1.78
CA ASP A 7 2.84 -10.14 0.83
C ASP A 7 2.05 -9.23 -0.14
N LEU A 8 1.78 -9.75 -1.35
CA LEU A 8 1.03 -9.01 -2.36
C LEU A 8 -0.42 -8.72 -1.94
N ASN A 9 -1.10 -9.67 -1.30
CA ASN A 9 -2.48 -9.48 -0.84
C ASN A 9 -2.53 -8.43 0.27
N PHE A 10 -1.55 -8.42 1.16
CA PHE A 10 -1.42 -7.38 2.17
C PHE A 10 -1.29 -5.99 1.53
N LYS A 11 -0.40 -5.83 0.54
CA LYS A 11 -0.23 -4.56 -0.18
C LYS A 11 -1.54 -4.10 -0.85
N LYS A 12 -2.26 -5.03 -1.50
CA LYS A 12 -3.55 -4.74 -2.15
C LYS A 12 -4.61 -4.31 -1.13
N MET A 13 -4.72 -5.01 0.00
CA MET A 13 -5.66 -4.66 1.07
C MET A 13 -5.41 -3.25 1.61
N ILE A 14 -4.16 -2.92 1.90
CA ILE A 14 -3.77 -1.60 2.42
C ILE A 14 -4.11 -0.48 1.44
N VAL A 15 -3.79 -0.66 0.16
CA VAL A 15 -4.12 0.32 -0.89
C VAL A 15 -5.63 0.45 -1.09
N ALA A 16 -6.38 -0.65 -1.05
CA ALA A 16 -7.84 -0.63 -1.17
C ALA A 16 -8.49 0.15 -0.04
N LYS A 17 -8.14 -0.15 1.22
CA LYS A 17 -8.63 0.59 2.40
C LYS A 17 -8.25 2.07 2.36
N GLY A 18 -7.02 2.38 1.93
CA GLY A 18 -6.57 3.76 1.78
C GLY A 18 -7.35 4.53 0.71
N LYS A 19 -7.80 3.87 -0.36
CA LYS A 19 -8.69 4.47 -1.38
C LYS A 19 -10.12 4.63 -0.86
N GLU A 20 -10.64 3.63 -0.17
CA GLU A 20 -12.01 3.63 0.38
C GLU A 20 -12.23 4.78 1.36
N ILE A 21 -11.27 5.02 2.25
CA ILE A 21 -11.31 6.12 3.23
C ILE A 21 -10.86 7.45 2.61
N GLY A 22 -10.18 7.42 1.45
CA GLY A 22 -9.56 8.60 0.84
C GLY A 22 -8.31 9.10 1.58
N ASN A 23 -7.75 8.32 2.51
CA ASN A 23 -6.59 8.71 3.31
C ASN A 23 -5.56 7.57 3.46
N MET A 24 -4.61 7.54 2.53
CA MET A 24 -3.49 6.59 2.51
C MET A 24 -2.57 6.70 3.73
N THR A 25 -2.38 7.92 4.24
CA THR A 25 -1.47 8.18 5.37
C THR A 25 -2.02 7.64 6.68
N ALA A 26 -3.34 7.73 6.88
CA ALA A 26 -4.00 7.21 8.06
C ALA A 26 -3.85 5.67 8.14
N ILE A 27 -4.14 4.96 7.04
CA ILE A 27 -3.97 3.50 6.98
C ILE A 27 -2.50 3.11 7.12
N ALA A 28 -1.57 3.82 6.49
CA ALA A 28 -0.14 3.52 6.63
C ALA A 28 0.29 3.57 8.11
N ARG A 29 -0.09 4.62 8.84
CA ARG A 29 0.23 4.77 10.27
C ARG A 29 -0.39 3.68 11.15
N GLN A 30 -1.63 3.26 10.86
CA GLN A 30 -2.29 2.17 11.60
C GLN A 30 -1.54 0.84 11.49
N HIS A 31 -0.80 0.63 10.40
CA HIS A 31 -0.03 -0.58 10.14
C HIS A 31 1.49 -0.38 10.32
N GLU A 32 1.92 0.73 10.94
CA GLU A 32 3.33 1.08 11.13
C GLU A 32 4.14 1.09 9.81
N LEU A 33 3.48 1.47 8.72
CA LEU A 33 4.04 1.58 7.38
C LEU A 33 4.40 3.02 7.06
N ASP A 34 5.40 3.18 6.19
CA ASP A 34 5.70 4.47 5.59
C ASP A 34 4.62 4.84 4.55
N PRO A 35 4.02 6.04 4.62
CA PRO A 35 2.96 6.45 3.70
C PRO A 35 3.45 6.57 2.25
N LYS A 36 4.72 6.93 2.00
CA LYS A 36 5.29 6.96 0.63
C LYS A 36 5.41 5.55 0.06
N MET A 37 5.70 4.56 0.89
CA MET A 37 5.73 3.15 0.50
C MET A 37 4.35 2.65 0.08
N VAL A 38 3.30 3.00 0.83
CA VAL A 38 1.90 2.67 0.48
C VAL A 38 1.47 3.35 -0.82
N LEU A 39 1.82 4.62 -1.01
CA LEU A 39 1.58 5.33 -2.27
C LEU A 39 2.27 4.66 -3.47
N ARG A 40 3.54 4.26 -3.30
CA ARG A 40 4.29 3.53 -4.34
C ARG A 40 3.65 2.19 -4.69
N TRP A 41 3.12 1.46 -3.70
CA TRP A 41 2.36 0.24 -3.95
C TRP A 41 1.10 0.50 -4.75
N GLY A 42 0.38 1.58 -4.46
CA GLY A 42 -0.83 1.97 -5.22
C GLY A 42 -0.53 2.19 -6.69
N ILE A 43 0.59 2.86 -6.99
CA ILE A 43 1.08 3.04 -8.37
C ILE A 43 1.40 1.68 -8.98
N TRP A 44 2.28 0.89 -8.36
CA TRP A 44 2.72 -0.39 -8.91
C TRP A 44 1.59 -1.40 -9.12
N ILE A 45 0.64 -1.48 -8.18
CA ILE A 45 -0.56 -2.32 -8.31
C ILE A 45 -1.46 -1.84 -9.45
N SER A 46 -1.58 -0.53 -9.67
CA SER A 46 -2.32 0.02 -10.80
C SER A 46 -1.69 -0.35 -12.16
N TRP A 47 -0.36 -0.43 -12.23
CA TRP A 47 0.35 -0.83 -13.45
C TRP A 47 0.21 -2.32 -13.75
N MET A 48 0.11 -3.18 -12.73
CA MET A 48 -0.07 -4.63 -12.94
C MET A 48 -1.45 -5.03 -13.49
N GLY A 49 -2.46 -4.17 -13.40
CA GLY A 49 -3.81 -4.44 -13.91
C GLY A 49 -4.09 -3.88 -15.31
N GLN A 50 -3.10 -3.23 -15.95
CA GLN A 50 -3.22 -2.65 -17.31
C GLN A 50 -2.43 -3.44 -18.37
N ALA A 51 -1.96 -4.65 -18.05
CA ALA A 51 -1.29 -5.57 -18.97
C ALA A 51 -2.16 -6.78 -19.26
#